data_AF-A0A7J8P457-F1
#
_entry.id   AF-A0A7J8P457-F1
#
_cell.length_a   1.000
_cell.length_b   1.000
_cell.length_c   1.000
_cell.angle_alpha   90.00
_cell.angle_beta   90.00
_cell.angle_gamma   90.00
#
_symmetry.space_group_name_H-M   'P 1'
#
loop_
_entity.id
_entity.type
_entity.pdbx_description
1 polymer ?
#
loop_
_entity_poly.entity_id
_entity_poly.type
_entity_poly.pdbx_seq_one_letter_code
_entity_poly.pdbx_strand_id
1 'polypeptide(L)' 'MCTVLDAELWGILDGLNLILERGYGSVLIQTDSLEAVNVVQEESFGGSTSALVRRIRQLLDTVRLWKM' A
#
# COMPACT_ATOMS: atom_id res chain seq x y z
N MET A 1 -14.16 -14.06 5.08
CA MET A 1 -14.97 -13.21 4.18
C MET A 1 -14.10 -12.02 3.82
N CYS A 2 -13.94 -11.70 2.53
CA CYS A 2 -13.13 -10.57 2.06
C CYS A 2 -14.05 -9.35 1.93
N THR A 3 -13.69 -8.21 2.51
CA THR A 3 -14.43 -6.96 2.34
C THR A 3 -14.03 -6.26 1.04
N VAL A 4 -14.79 -5.26 0.61
CA VAL A 4 -14.41 -4.42 -0.54
C VAL A 4 -13.06 -3.72 -0.25
N LEU A 5 -12.88 -3.20 0.97
CA LEU A 5 -11.61 -2.62 1.40
C LEU A 5 -10.45 -3.62 1.33
N ASP A 6 -10.66 -4.86 1.75
CA ASP A 6 -9.61 -5.90 1.66
C ASP A 6 -9.20 -6.11 0.19
N ALA A 7 -10.17 -6.17 -0.74
CA ALA A 7 -9.89 -6.34 -2.17
C ALA A 7 -9.10 -5.15 -2.74
N GLU A 8 -9.46 -3.91 -2.39
CA GLU A 8 -8.73 -2.70 -2.76
C GLU A 8 -7.27 -2.74 -2.27
N LEU A 9 -7.07 -3.08 -1.00
CA LEU A 9 -5.74 -3.18 -0.40
C LEU A 9 -4.90 -4.31 -1.04
N TRP A 10 -5.52 -5.44 -1.39
CA TRP A 10 -4.84 -6.50 -2.14
C TRP A 10 -4.42 -6.04 -3.53
N GLY A 11 -5.26 -5.29 -4.24
CA GLY A 11 -4.89 -4.70 -5.54
C GLY A 11 -3.70 -3.74 -5.44
N ILE A 12 -3.67 -2.91 -4.40
CA ILE A 12 -2.54 -2.02 -4.10
C ILE A 12 -1.26 -2.82 -3.83
N LEU A 13 -1.34 -3.87 -3.00
CA LEU A 13 -0.20 -4.72 -2.67
C LEU A 13 0.37 -5.44 -3.91
N ASP A 14 -0.51 -6.00 -4.74
CA ASP A 14 -0.12 -6.71 -5.97
C ASP A 14 0.57 -5.75 -6.95
N GLY A 15 -0.01 -4.57 -7.17
CA GLY A 15 0.59 -3.52 -7.99
C GLY A 15 1.97 -3.07 -7.48
N LEU A 16 2.15 -2.95 -6.17
CA LEU A 16 3.44 -2.60 -5.57
C LEU A 16 4.50 -3.68 -5.78
N ASN A 17 4.17 -4.95 -5.58
CA ASN A 17 5.10 -6.05 -5.83
C ASN A 17 5.51 -6.09 -7.30
N LEU A 18 4.57 -5.93 -8.23
CA LEU A 18 4.85 -5.91 -9.66
C LEU A 18 5.83 -4.80 -10.05
N ILE A 19 5.67 -3.62 -9.45
CA ILE A 19 6.52 -2.44 -9.72
C ILE A 19 7.93 -2.66 -9.18
N LEU A 20 8.05 -3.25 -7.98
CA LEU A 20 9.33 -3.60 -7.37
C LEU A 20 10.06 -4.70 -8.13
N GLU A 21 9.35 -5.74 -8.57
CA GLU A 21 9.89 -6.81 -9.42
C GLU A 21 10.46 -6.27 -10.74
N ARG A 22 9.85 -5.21 -11.27
CA ARG A 22 10.32 -4.52 -12.49
C ARG A 22 11.41 -3.48 -12.25
N GLY A 23 11.78 -3.23 -10.99
CA GLY A 23 12.86 -2.31 -10.62
C GLY A 23 12.52 -0.82 -10.76
N TYR A 24 11.24 -0.45 -10.73
CA TYR A 24 10.86 0.97 -10.77
C TYR A 24 11.03 1.63 -9.40
N GLY A 25 11.79 2.74 -9.35
CA GLY A 25 12.08 3.48 -8.12
C GLY A 25 11.10 4.60 -7.75
N SER A 26 9.98 4.73 -8.47
CA SER A 26 8.93 5.72 -8.18
C SER A 26 7.58 5.22 -8.68
N VAL A 27 6.54 5.40 -7.87
CA VAL A 27 5.17 4.98 -8.20
C VAL A 27 4.16 6.07 -7.82
N LEU A 28 3.18 6.26 -8.69
CA LEU A 28 1.93 6.96 -8.37
C LEU A 28 0.81 5.93 -8.33
N ILE A 29 0.24 5.71 -7.13
CA ILE A 29 -0.91 4.82 -6.94
C ILE A 29 -2.17 5.66 -7.05
N GLN A 30 -3.12 5.22 -7.89
CA GLN A 30 -4.43 5.83 -8.05
C GLN A 30 -5.49 4.77 -7.73
N THR A 31 -6.46 5.13 -6.88
CA THR A 31 -7.62 4.31 -6.52
C THR A 31 -8.80 5.25 -6.29
N ASP A 32 -10.00 4.78 -6.57
CA ASP A 32 -11.27 5.47 -6.27
C ASP A 32 -11.76 5.18 -4.84
N SER A 33 -11.09 4.28 -4.11
CA SER A 33 -11.39 3.96 -2.72
C SER A 33 -10.73 4.96 -1.77
N LEU A 34 -11.51 5.97 -1.35
CA LEU A 34 -11.09 6.92 -0.32
C LEU A 34 -10.72 6.21 1.00
N GLU A 35 -11.42 5.13 1.33
CA GLU A 35 -11.14 4.32 2.52
C GLU A 35 -9.75 3.67 2.43
N ALA A 36 -9.39 3.09 1.27
CA ALA A 36 -8.05 2.52 1.06
C ALA A 36 -6.96 3.59 1.15
N VAL A 37 -7.19 4.79 0.61
CA VAL A 37 -6.26 5.93 0.72
C VAL A 37 -6.03 6.29 2.19
N ASN A 38 -7.11 6.48 2.95
CA ASN A 38 -7.02 6.85 4.36
C ASN A 38 -6.27 5.78 5.16
N VAL A 39 -6.66 4.51 4.99
CA VAL A 39 -6.02 3.39 5.71
C VAL A 39 -4.53 3.26 5.36
N VAL A 40 -4.11 3.55 4.12
CA VAL A 40 -2.69 3.49 3.76
C VAL A 40 -1.91 4.70 4.31
N GLN A 41 -2.49 5.89 4.29
CA GLN A 41 -1.81 7.15 4.68
C GLN A 41 -1.83 7.45 6.18
N GLU A 42 -2.81 6.93 6.93
CA GLU A 42 -2.99 7.29 8.34
C GLU A 42 -1.82 6.78 9.21
N GLU A 43 -1.05 7.69 9.80
CA GLU A 43 -0.03 7.31 10.79
C GLU A 43 -0.76 6.67 11.98
N SER A 44 -0.49 5.40 12.26
CA SER A 44 -1.27 4.61 13.23
C SER A 44 -1.20 5.19 14.64
N PHE A 45 -2.12 6.08 15.00
CA PHE A 45 -2.35 6.48 16.38
C PHE A 45 -3.21 5.43 17.07
N GLY A 46 -2.56 4.38 17.60
CA GLY A 46 -3.10 3.57 18.69
C GLY A 46 -4.00 2.36 18.35
N GLY A 47 -4.16 1.98 17.08
CA GLY A 47 -4.93 0.79 16.67
C GLY A 47 -4.08 -0.33 16.08
N SER A 48 -4.50 -1.60 16.28
CA SER A 48 -3.88 -2.77 15.64
C SER A 48 -4.10 -2.69 14.12
N THR A 49 -3.09 -2.20 13.41
CA THR A 49 -3.10 -2.10 11.94
C THR A 49 -3.00 -3.50 11.34
N SER A 50 -3.84 -3.83 10.35
CA SER A 50 -3.82 -5.15 9.73
C SER A 50 -2.45 -5.46 9.12
N ALA A 51 -2.06 -6.74 9.11
CA ALA A 51 -0.78 -7.15 8.54
C ALA A 51 -0.62 -6.74 7.07
N LEU A 52 -1.74 -6.68 6.32
CA LEU A 52 -1.80 -6.23 4.94
C LEU A 52 -1.40 -4.75 4.79
N VAL A 53 -2.02 -3.87 5.59
CA VAL A 53 -1.73 -2.43 5.56
C VAL A 53 -0.29 -2.16 5.97
N ARG A 54 0.21 -2.85 7.01
CA ARG A 54 1.61 -2.76 7.43
C ARG A 54 2.56 -3.16 6.31
N ARG A 55 2.24 -4.22 5.56
CA ARG A 55 3.07 -4.66 4.43
C ARG A 55 3.07 -3.65 3.29
N ILE A 56 1.90 -3.10 2.92
CA ILE A 56 1.79 -2.05 1.89
C ILE A 56 2.65 -0.84 2.25
N ARG A 57 2.58 -0.35 3.49
CA ARG A 57 3.39 0.78 3.96
C ARG A 57 4.90 0.52 3.89
N GLN A 58 5.35 -0.67 4.31
CA GLN A 58 6.76 -1.06 4.19
C GLN A 58 7.26 -1.07 2.74
N LEU A 59 6.43 -1.52 1.80
CA LEU A 59 6.78 -1.50 0.38
C LEU A 59 6.79 -0.07 -0.17
N LEU A 60 5.85 0.78 0.24
CA LEU A 60 5.86 2.21 -0.12
C LEU A 60 7.11 2.92 0.40
N ASP A 61 7.54 2.65 1.63
CA ASP A 61 8.78 3.19 2.18
C ASP A 61 9.99 2.69 1.38
N THR A 62 9.98 1.41 0.99
CA THR A 62 11.01 0.85 0.11
C THR A 62 11.05 1.60 -1.22
N VAL A 63 9.93 1.77 -1.91
CA VAL A 63 9.88 2.51 -3.19
C VAL A 63 10.30 3.97 -3.01
N ARG A 64 9.94 4.63 -1.90
CA ARG A 64 10.39 6.01 -1.60
C ARG A 64 11.90 6.11 -1.43
N LEU A 65 12.53 5.09 -0.83
CA LEU A 65 13.97 5.02 -0.60
C LEU A 65 14.77 4.69 -1.87
N TRP A 66 14.14 4.21 -2.94
CA TRP A 66 14.78 3.93 -4.24
C TRP A 66 15.13 5.19 -5.04
N LYS A 67 14.95 6.39 -4.49
CA LYS A 67 15.42 7.67 -5.07
C LYS A 67 16.95 7.85 -5.05
N MET A 68 17.75 6.78 -5.13
CA MET A 68 19.22 6.87 -5.24
C MET A 68 19.65 7.07 -6.69
#